data_AF-A0A7J4BU72-F1
#
_entry.id   AF-A0A7J4BU72-F1
#
_cell.length_a   1.000
_cell.length_b   1.000
_cell.length_c   1.000
_cell.angle_alpha   90.00
_cell.angle_beta   90.00
_cell.angle_gamma   90.00
#
_symmetry.space_group_name_H-M   'P 1'
#
loop_
_entity.id
_entity.type
_entity.pdbx_description
1 polymer ?
#
loop_
_entity_poly.entity_id
_entity_poly.type
_entity_poly.pdbx_seq_one_letter_code
_entity_poly.pdbx_strand_id
1 'polypeptide(L)'
;MFGMDDPVKVLNQLRSYVADGRLEISEVMAEELTSLLLSEKKRTLQRQELLVLALRDHANILEIREKWKLSMKAAKILSKESNKSSQMRIKEGVGGNEDETALKIEDSMQMGRINLHLGNLKKALKGFSTAAKTGHIEAHLLSVEAFEKCKGSLKKATKVAKGLEKALGKCGPVNRENDEFILISNNGMITSVERVVTSS
;
A
#
# COMPACT_ATOMS: atom_id res chain seq x y z
N MET A 1 19.57 20.75 0.56
CA MET A 1 19.54 19.62 -0.39
C MET A 1 20.13 18.42 0.34
N PHE A 2 19.34 17.38 0.59
CA PHE A 2 19.87 16.12 1.12
C PHE A 2 20.87 15.57 0.08
N GLY A 3 21.99 14.98 0.52
CA GLY A 3 23.02 14.47 -0.40
C GLY A 3 22.47 13.40 -1.35
N MET A 4 21.94 13.83 -2.50
CA MET A 4 21.22 13.01 -3.49
C MET A 4 22.14 12.26 -4.45
N ASP A 5 23.44 12.24 -4.16
CA ASP A 5 24.47 11.60 -5.00
C ASP A 5 24.28 10.08 -5.10
N ASP A 6 23.66 9.48 -4.07
CA ASP A 6 23.30 8.07 -4.04
C ASP A 6 21.81 7.87 -3.65
N PRO A 7 20.93 7.76 -4.66
CA PRO A 7 19.50 7.54 -4.44
C PRO A 7 19.13 6.30 -3.61
N VAL A 8 20.00 5.28 -3.54
CA VAL A 8 19.76 4.11 -2.68
C VAL A 8 19.95 4.48 -1.20
N LYS A 9 21.00 5.24 -0.88
CA LYS A 9 21.21 5.76 0.49
C LYS A 9 20.08 6.69 0.91
N VAL A 10 19.61 7.55 0.01
CA VAL A 10 18.48 8.44 0.28
C VAL A 10 17.22 7.63 0.62
N LEU A 11 16.92 6.57 -0.13
CA LEU A 11 15.79 5.69 0.14
C LEU A 11 15.89 5.00 1.52
N ASN A 12 17.07 4.52 1.89
CA ASN A 12 17.29 3.88 3.20
C ASN A 12 17.18 4.89 4.35
N GLN A 13 17.71 6.10 4.16
CA GLN A 13 17.59 7.18 5.14
C GLN A 13 16.14 7.62 5.32
N LEU A 14 15.39 7.74 4.22
CA LEU A 14 13.96 8.01 4.20
C LEU A 14 13.21 6.99 5.06
N ARG A 15 13.43 5.70 4.84
CA ARG A 15 12.76 4.62 5.60
C ARG A 15 13.10 4.65 7.08
N SER A 16 14.35 4.98 7.43
CA SER A 16 14.76 5.15 8.82
C SER A 16 14.00 6.30 9.48
N TYR A 17 13.84 7.43 8.79
CA TYR A 17 13.04 8.55 9.29
C TYR A 17 11.55 8.24 9.41
N VAL A 18 10.98 7.42 8.52
CA VAL A 18 9.61 6.92 8.67
C VAL A 18 9.48 6.07 9.93
N ALA A 19 10.42 5.15 10.17
CA ALA A 19 10.45 4.32 11.37
C ALA A 19 10.58 5.14 12.66
N ASP A 20 11.36 6.24 12.62
CA ASP A 20 11.50 7.20 13.73
C ASP A 20 10.28 8.14 13.88
N GLY A 21 9.21 7.97 13.09
CA GLY A 21 8.01 8.83 13.13
C GLY A 21 8.21 10.23 12.53
N ARG A 22 9.34 10.49 11.87
CA ARG A 22 9.68 11.79 11.27
C ARG A 22 9.04 11.95 9.89
N LEU A 23 7.71 11.96 9.85
CA LEU A 23 6.95 11.92 8.60
C LEU A 23 7.05 13.21 7.76
N GLU A 24 7.38 14.34 8.37
CA GLU A 24 7.60 15.62 7.67
C GLU A 24 8.82 15.62 6.77
N ILE A 25 9.97 15.34 7.36
CA ILE A 25 11.21 15.24 6.61
C ILE A 25 11.16 14.09 5.61
N SER A 26 10.49 12.99 5.96
CA SER A 26 10.31 11.84 5.09
C SER A 26 9.49 12.20 3.84
N GLU A 27 8.41 12.98 3.98
CA GLU A 27 7.63 13.42 2.82
C GLU A 27 8.49 14.25 1.86
N VAL A 28 9.22 15.24 2.38
CA VAL A 28 10.10 16.11 1.57
C VAL A 28 11.17 15.29 0.86
N MET A 29 11.84 14.39 1.57
CA MET A 29 12.85 13.51 0.99
C MET A 29 12.28 12.59 -0.09
N ALA A 30 11.08 12.04 0.11
CA ALA A 30 10.43 11.19 -0.87
C ALA A 30 10.01 11.98 -2.13
N GLU A 31 9.53 13.21 -1.97
CA GLU A 31 9.18 14.09 -3.08
C GLU A 31 10.42 14.49 -3.91
N GLU A 32 11.52 14.87 -3.24
CA GLU A 32 12.79 15.22 -3.91
C GLU A 32 13.37 14.01 -4.66
N LEU A 33 13.42 12.83 -4.02
CA LEU A 33 13.94 11.60 -4.60
C LEU A 33 13.12 11.16 -5.83
N THR A 34 11.79 11.16 -5.72
CA THR A 34 10.92 10.77 -6.84
C THR A 34 11.00 11.77 -7.98
N SER A 35 11.10 13.07 -7.70
CA SER A 35 11.29 14.11 -8.72
C SER A 35 12.61 13.95 -9.46
N LEU A 36 13.71 13.68 -8.74
CA LEU A 36 15.01 13.40 -9.33
C LEU A 36 14.95 12.19 -10.27
N LEU A 37 14.45 11.05 -9.79
CA LEU A 37 14.37 9.81 -10.58
C LEU A 37 13.38 9.91 -11.76
N LEU A 38 12.33 10.72 -11.64
CA LEU A 38 11.41 11.01 -12.75
C LEU A 38 12.05 11.87 -13.83
N SER A 39 12.99 12.75 -13.48
CA SER A 39 13.70 13.62 -14.44
C SER A 39 14.70 12.86 -15.33
N GLU A 40 15.11 11.65 -14.94
CA GLU A 40 16.01 10.79 -15.71
C GLU A 40 15.34 10.26 -16.98
N LYS A 41 15.74 10.78 -18.15
CA LYS A 41 15.15 10.42 -19.45
C LYS A 41 15.39 8.96 -19.88
N LYS A 42 16.54 8.38 -19.51
CA LYS A 42 16.93 7.01 -19.83
C LYS A 42 17.34 6.32 -18.53
N ARG A 43 16.51 5.37 -18.07
CA ARG A 43 16.75 4.62 -16.83
C ARG A 43 17.11 3.18 -17.16
N THR A 44 18.10 2.64 -16.45
CA THR A 44 18.35 1.18 -16.39
C THR A 44 17.20 0.50 -15.65
N LEU A 45 17.08 -0.83 -15.75
CA LEU A 45 16.09 -1.58 -14.95
C LEU A 45 16.24 -1.27 -13.45
N GLN A 46 17.46 -1.31 -12.92
CA GLN A 46 17.77 -0.99 -11.52
C GLN A 46 17.27 0.41 -11.11
N ARG A 47 17.52 1.44 -11.94
CA ARG A 47 17.03 2.81 -11.68
C ARG A 47 15.51 2.89 -11.74
N GLN A 48 14.87 2.16 -12.66
CA GLN A 48 13.42 2.09 -12.76
C GLN A 48 12.79 1.39 -11.55
N GLU A 49 13.41 0.32 -11.05
CA GLU A 49 12.97 -0.38 -9.83
C GLU A 49 13.11 0.51 -8.60
N LEU A 50 14.23 1.24 -8.49
CA LEU A 50 14.43 2.20 -7.42
C LEU A 50 13.37 3.31 -7.42
N LEU A 51 13.00 3.82 -8.60
CA LEU A 51 11.90 4.77 -8.76
C LEU A 51 10.56 4.19 -8.27
N VAL A 52 10.27 2.93 -8.60
CA VAL A 52 9.04 2.27 -8.15
C VAL A 52 9.01 2.16 -6.62
N LEU A 53 10.14 1.81 -5.99
CA LEU A 53 10.23 1.79 -4.52
C LEU A 53 10.03 3.18 -3.91
N ALA A 54 10.71 4.20 -4.44
CA ALA A 54 10.59 5.57 -3.95
C ALA A 54 9.16 6.12 -4.10
N LEU A 55 8.48 5.86 -5.23
CA LEU A 55 7.09 6.26 -5.45
C LEU A 55 6.12 5.55 -4.51
N ARG A 56 6.39 4.27 -4.19
CA ARG A 56 5.59 3.51 -3.23
C ARG A 56 5.72 4.09 -1.83
N ASP A 57 6.94 4.34 -1.38
CA ASP A 57 7.20 4.99 -0.09
C ASP A 57 6.59 6.39 -0.04
N HIS A 58 6.72 7.19 -1.10
CA HIS A 58 6.11 8.52 -1.16
C HIS A 58 4.58 8.48 -1.05
N ALA A 59 3.93 7.57 -1.78
CA ALA A 59 2.47 7.42 -1.72
C ALA A 59 2.01 6.94 -0.33
N ASN A 60 2.74 6.03 0.31
CA ASN A 60 2.48 5.54 1.66
C ASN A 60 2.67 6.64 2.72
N ILE A 61 3.75 7.42 2.65
CA ILE A 61 3.99 8.53 3.57
C ILE A 61 2.87 9.57 3.47
N LEU A 62 2.46 9.93 2.24
CA LEU A 62 1.34 10.83 2.03
C LEU A 62 0.02 10.24 2.54
N GLU A 63 -0.15 8.92 2.51
CA GLU A 63 -1.30 8.22 3.08
C GLU A 63 -1.31 8.31 4.61
N ILE A 64 -0.21 7.95 5.27
CA ILE A 64 -0.05 8.01 6.74
C ILE A 64 -0.31 9.44 7.24
N ARG A 65 0.07 10.43 6.45
CA ARG A 65 -0.15 11.85 6.75
C ARG A 65 -1.52 12.38 6.30
N GLU A 66 -2.42 11.51 5.87
CA GLU A 66 -3.79 11.83 5.45
C GLU A 66 -3.86 12.86 4.31
N LYS A 67 -2.79 12.98 3.51
CA LYS A 67 -2.73 13.84 2.32
C LYS A 67 -3.34 13.11 1.12
N TRP A 68 -4.59 12.67 1.24
CA TRP A 68 -5.28 11.75 0.34
C TRP A 68 -5.19 12.12 -1.15
N LYS A 69 -5.37 13.40 -1.48
CA LYS A 69 -5.30 13.87 -2.88
C LYS A 69 -3.88 13.80 -3.46
N LEU A 70 -2.85 14.04 -2.64
CA LEU A 70 -1.46 13.93 -3.04
C LEU A 70 -1.04 12.46 -3.12
N SER A 71 -1.43 11.64 -2.14
CA SER A 71 -1.22 10.20 -2.16
C SER A 71 -1.83 9.57 -3.42
N MET A 72 -3.07 9.94 -3.79
CA MET A 72 -3.69 9.53 -5.05
C MET A 72 -2.87 9.91 -6.31
N LYS A 73 -2.23 11.09 -6.32
CA LYS A 73 -1.39 11.51 -7.44
C LYS A 73 -0.13 10.63 -7.51
N ALA A 74 0.58 10.46 -6.40
CA ALA A 74 1.76 9.61 -6.31
C ALA A 74 1.45 8.15 -6.70
N ALA A 75 0.35 7.59 -6.20
CA ALA A 75 -0.08 6.22 -6.48
C ALA A 75 -0.44 6.00 -7.97
N LYS A 76 -0.98 7.01 -8.66
CA LYS A 76 -1.20 6.95 -10.11
C LYS A 76 0.10 6.94 -10.91
N ILE A 77 1.11 7.67 -10.46
CA ILE A 77 2.45 7.66 -11.07
C ILE A 77 3.09 6.30 -10.81
N LEU A 78 3.05 5.80 -9.57
CA LEU A 78 3.49 4.47 -9.18
C LEU A 78 2.92 3.37 -10.09
N SER A 79 1.60 3.36 -10.32
CA SER A 79 0.96 2.36 -11.18
C SER A 79 1.53 2.35 -12.61
N LYS A 80 1.77 3.55 -13.19
CA LYS A 80 2.37 3.67 -14.53
C LYS A 80 3.83 3.18 -14.55
N GLU A 81 4.62 3.61 -13.57
CA GLU A 81 6.04 3.28 -13.50
C GLU A 81 6.29 1.82 -13.10
N SER A 82 5.40 1.22 -12.31
CA SER A 82 5.40 -0.21 -11.97
C SER A 82 5.16 -1.07 -13.21
N ASN A 83 4.15 -0.72 -14.03
CA ASN A 83 3.90 -1.39 -15.30
C ASN A 83 5.11 -1.28 -16.26
N LYS A 84 5.75 -0.12 -16.31
CA LYS A 84 6.98 0.09 -17.10
C LYS A 84 8.14 -0.78 -16.59
N SER A 85 8.31 -0.88 -15.27
CA SER A 85 9.31 -1.76 -14.64
C SER A 85 9.06 -3.23 -15.01
N SER A 86 7.84 -3.73 -14.89
CA SER A 86 7.51 -5.11 -15.28
C SER A 86 7.79 -5.37 -16.78
N GLN A 87 7.50 -4.41 -17.67
CA GLN A 87 7.85 -4.53 -19.09
C GLN A 87 9.36 -4.57 -19.34
N MET A 88 10.15 -3.81 -18.57
CA MET A 88 11.62 -3.84 -18.66
C MET A 88 12.17 -5.19 -18.17
N ARG A 89 11.67 -5.72 -17.05
CA ARG A 89 12.05 -7.05 -16.54
C ARG A 89 11.83 -8.15 -17.59
N ILE A 90 10.66 -8.16 -18.22
CA ILE A 90 10.33 -9.13 -19.29
C ILE A 90 11.34 -9.06 -20.44
N LYS A 91 11.74 -7.84 -20.85
CA LYS A 91 12.74 -7.66 -21.91
C LYS A 91 14.13 -8.13 -21.52
N GLU A 92 14.50 -8.00 -20.24
CA GLU A 92 15.78 -8.47 -19.70
C GLU A 92 15.76 -9.96 -19.29
N GLY A 93 14.64 -10.67 -19.52
CA GLY A 93 14.51 -12.09 -19.16
C GLY A 93 14.39 -12.35 -17.66
N VAL A 94 14.12 -11.31 -16.87
CA VAL A 94 13.92 -11.40 -15.42
C VAL A 94 12.43 -11.71 -15.15
N GLY A 95 12.15 -12.89 -14.60
CA GLY A 95 10.80 -13.28 -14.18
C GLY A 95 10.30 -12.46 -12.98
N GLY A 96 8.98 -12.44 -12.77
CA GLY A 96 8.39 -11.88 -11.55
C GLY A 96 8.73 -12.76 -10.33
N ASN A 97 8.92 -12.15 -9.18
CA ASN A 97 9.11 -12.85 -7.91
C ASN A 97 7.89 -12.71 -6.98
N GLU A 98 7.86 -13.50 -5.90
CA GLU A 98 6.78 -13.48 -4.91
C GLU A 98 6.65 -12.10 -4.24
N ASP A 99 7.78 -11.43 -3.97
CA ASP A 99 7.83 -10.08 -3.40
C ASP A 99 7.09 -9.06 -4.27
N GLU A 100 7.22 -9.12 -5.59
CA GLU A 100 6.50 -8.23 -6.52
C GLU A 100 4.99 -8.44 -6.43
N THR A 101 4.55 -9.67 -6.19
CA THR A 101 3.13 -9.98 -6.04
C THR A 101 2.59 -9.42 -4.73
N ALA A 102 3.31 -9.60 -3.62
CA ALA A 102 2.97 -8.99 -2.33
C ALA A 102 2.91 -7.45 -2.44
N LEU A 103 3.90 -6.82 -3.06
CA LEU A 103 3.94 -5.37 -3.24
C LEU A 103 2.77 -4.83 -4.09
N LYS A 104 2.31 -5.59 -5.10
CA LYS A 104 1.12 -5.21 -5.90
C LYS A 104 -0.18 -5.32 -5.10
N ILE A 105 -0.25 -6.26 -4.16
CA ILE A 105 -1.38 -6.38 -3.23
C ILE A 105 -1.40 -5.15 -2.32
N GLU A 106 -0.26 -4.75 -1.76
CA GLU A 106 -0.12 -3.54 -0.93
C GLU A 106 -0.47 -2.26 -1.71
N ASP A 107 -0.01 -2.11 -2.95
CA ASP A 107 -0.39 -0.98 -3.80
C ASP A 107 -1.91 -0.91 -4.03
N SER A 108 -2.55 -2.08 -4.17
CA SER A 108 -4.01 -2.17 -4.33
C SER A 108 -4.75 -1.83 -3.04
N MET A 109 -4.23 -2.24 -1.88
CA MET A 109 -4.75 -1.90 -0.55
C MET A 109 -4.66 -0.40 -0.29
N GLN A 110 -3.48 0.19 -0.51
CA GLN A 110 -3.25 1.63 -0.41
C GLN A 110 -4.22 2.42 -1.30
N MET A 111 -4.34 2.03 -2.58
CA MET A 111 -5.29 2.65 -3.50
C MET A 111 -6.74 2.52 -3.01
N GLY A 112 -7.08 1.38 -2.39
CA GLY A 112 -8.37 1.16 -1.75
C GLY A 112 -8.64 2.15 -0.63
N ARG A 113 -7.69 2.31 0.32
CA ARG A 113 -7.78 3.25 1.45
C ARG A 113 -7.86 4.70 1.00
N ILE A 114 -7.05 5.12 0.03
CA ILE A 114 -7.15 6.47 -0.54
C ILE A 114 -8.55 6.71 -1.13
N ASN A 115 -9.11 5.74 -1.88
CA ASN A 115 -10.45 5.90 -2.45
C ASN A 115 -11.55 5.88 -1.38
N LEU A 116 -11.38 5.12 -0.30
CA LEU A 116 -12.26 5.12 0.86
C LEU A 116 -12.37 6.53 1.46
N HIS A 117 -11.24 7.15 1.78
CA HIS A 117 -11.20 8.51 2.34
C HIS A 117 -11.66 9.59 1.35
N LEU A 118 -11.56 9.35 0.05
CA LEU A 118 -12.11 10.23 -0.99
C LEU A 118 -13.60 9.95 -1.30
N GLY A 119 -14.28 9.08 -0.56
CA GLY A 119 -15.72 8.78 -0.73
C GLY A 119 -16.06 7.92 -1.96
N ASN A 120 -15.07 7.31 -2.59
CA ASN A 120 -15.21 6.57 -3.85
C ASN A 120 -15.45 5.07 -3.63
N LEU A 121 -16.62 4.70 -3.09
CA LEU A 121 -16.99 3.31 -2.73
C LEU A 121 -16.56 2.26 -3.77
N LYS A 122 -16.96 2.42 -5.04
CA LYS A 122 -16.69 1.42 -6.09
C LYS A 122 -15.19 1.20 -6.30
N LYS A 123 -14.39 2.27 -6.19
CA LYS A 123 -12.94 2.21 -6.38
C LYS A 123 -12.24 1.66 -5.13
N ALA A 124 -12.73 2.00 -3.94
CA ALA A 124 -12.26 1.44 -2.68
C ALA A 124 -12.42 -0.09 -2.67
N LEU A 125 -13.64 -0.58 -2.94
CA LEU A 125 -13.94 -2.01 -3.03
C LEU A 125 -13.08 -2.72 -4.09
N LYS A 126 -12.81 -2.07 -5.23
CA LYS A 126 -11.93 -2.63 -6.25
C LYS A 126 -10.50 -2.84 -5.71
N GLY A 127 -9.95 -1.85 -5.02
CA GLY A 127 -8.62 -1.94 -4.39
C GLY A 127 -8.53 -3.10 -3.40
N PHE A 128 -9.50 -3.19 -2.49
CA PHE A 128 -9.53 -4.24 -1.47
C PHE A 128 -9.81 -5.64 -2.04
N SER A 129 -10.53 -5.74 -3.16
CA SER A 129 -10.93 -7.04 -3.71
C SER A 129 -9.75 -7.94 -4.12
N THR A 130 -8.59 -7.37 -4.45
CA THR A 130 -7.38 -8.13 -4.79
C THR A 130 -6.83 -8.83 -3.54
N ALA A 131 -6.65 -8.10 -2.45
CA ALA A 131 -6.16 -8.61 -1.17
C ALA A 131 -7.18 -9.52 -0.47
N ALA A 132 -8.47 -9.21 -0.56
CA ALA A 132 -9.52 -10.04 0.04
C ALA A 132 -9.54 -11.48 -0.53
N LYS A 133 -9.21 -11.66 -1.82
CA LYS A 133 -9.10 -12.99 -2.44
C LYS A 133 -7.96 -13.83 -1.87
N THR A 134 -6.95 -13.19 -1.30
CA THR A 134 -5.81 -13.83 -0.62
C THR A 134 -6.05 -13.93 0.88
N GLY A 135 -7.30 -13.96 1.36
CA GLY A 135 -7.59 -14.12 2.79
C GLY A 135 -7.15 -12.95 3.69
N HIS A 136 -6.78 -11.81 3.12
CA HIS A 136 -6.36 -10.63 3.89
C HIS A 136 -7.54 -10.07 4.69
N ILE A 137 -7.46 -10.14 6.03
CA ILE A 137 -8.56 -9.79 6.92
C ILE A 137 -8.86 -8.29 6.86
N GLU A 138 -7.82 -7.44 6.92
CA GLU A 138 -7.97 -5.97 6.79
C GLU A 138 -8.74 -5.58 5.52
N ALA A 139 -8.48 -6.25 4.38
CA ALA A 139 -9.17 -5.95 3.12
C ALA A 139 -10.69 -6.21 3.19
N HIS A 140 -11.09 -7.27 3.90
CA HIS A 140 -12.50 -7.55 4.15
C HIS A 140 -13.14 -6.53 5.07
N LEU A 141 -12.44 -6.12 6.14
CA LEU A 141 -12.90 -5.12 7.08
C LEU A 141 -13.10 -3.75 6.40
N LEU A 142 -12.07 -3.26 5.71
CA LEU A 142 -12.13 -1.99 4.99
C LEU A 142 -13.21 -2.00 3.90
N SER A 143 -13.52 -3.17 3.34
CA SER A 143 -14.64 -3.31 2.39
C SER A 143 -16.01 -3.08 3.05
N VAL A 144 -16.19 -3.49 4.32
CA VAL A 144 -17.40 -3.22 5.11
C VAL A 144 -17.46 -1.74 5.49
N GLU A 145 -16.36 -1.22 6.04
CA GLU A 145 -16.22 0.19 6.43
C GLU A 145 -16.49 1.14 5.26
N ALA A 146 -16.12 0.76 4.03
CA ALA A 146 -16.40 1.55 2.85
C ALA A 146 -17.90 1.81 2.63
N PHE A 147 -18.78 0.87 2.98
CA PHE A 147 -20.22 1.11 2.90
C PHE A 147 -20.66 2.14 3.93
N GLU A 148 -20.19 2.04 5.16
CA GLU A 148 -20.48 3.02 6.20
C GLU A 148 -19.98 4.41 5.82
N LYS A 149 -18.67 4.56 5.57
CA LYS A 149 -18.06 5.87 5.27
C LYS A 149 -18.57 6.49 3.97
N CYS A 150 -18.78 5.71 2.90
CA CYS A 150 -19.17 6.27 1.59
C CYS A 150 -20.69 6.35 1.37
N LYS A 151 -21.51 5.61 2.12
CA LYS A 151 -22.98 5.58 1.94
C LYS A 151 -23.76 5.95 3.20
N GLY A 152 -23.10 6.15 4.33
CA GLY A 152 -23.76 6.36 5.62
C GLY A 152 -24.63 5.18 6.05
N SER A 153 -24.44 3.99 5.45
CA SER A 153 -25.24 2.82 5.77
C SER A 153 -24.58 1.52 5.31
N LEU A 154 -24.85 0.44 6.05
CA LEU A 154 -24.47 -0.92 5.67
C LEU A 154 -25.48 -1.58 4.73
N LYS A 155 -26.47 -0.83 4.22
CA LYS A 155 -27.47 -1.35 3.29
C LYS A 155 -26.75 -1.71 1.98
N LYS A 156 -26.60 -3.02 1.72
CA LYS A 156 -25.84 -3.69 0.64
C LYS A 156 -24.41 -4.15 0.98
N ALA A 157 -23.98 -4.02 2.24
CA ALA A 157 -22.69 -4.56 2.69
C ALA A 157 -22.73 -6.08 2.94
N THR A 158 -23.89 -6.74 2.85
CA THR A 158 -24.07 -8.17 3.21
C THR A 158 -23.04 -9.10 2.58
N LYS A 159 -22.71 -8.90 1.31
CA LYS A 159 -21.73 -9.76 0.62
C LYS A 159 -20.31 -9.60 1.19
N VAL A 160 -19.89 -8.37 1.47
CA VAL A 160 -18.56 -8.10 2.03
C VAL A 160 -18.48 -8.49 3.50
N ALA A 161 -19.57 -8.30 4.26
CA ALA A 161 -19.68 -8.73 5.64
C ALA A 161 -19.59 -10.26 5.80
N LYS A 162 -20.31 -11.03 4.96
CA LYS A 162 -20.15 -12.50 4.91
C LYS A 162 -18.74 -12.93 4.51
N GLY A 163 -18.04 -12.12 3.71
CA GLY A 163 -16.64 -12.34 3.38
C GLY A 163 -15.75 -12.18 4.61
N LEU A 164 -15.95 -11.12 5.39
CA LEU A 164 -15.24 -10.88 6.64
C LEU A 164 -15.49 -11.99 7.66
N GLU A 165 -16.76 -12.36 7.88
CA GLU A 165 -17.15 -13.47 8.77
C GLU A 165 -16.43 -14.77 8.40
N LYS A 166 -16.41 -15.11 7.10
CA LYS A 166 -15.71 -16.30 6.61
C LYS A 166 -14.20 -16.22 6.79
N ALA A 167 -13.59 -15.04 6.63
CA ALA A 167 -12.16 -14.84 6.84
C ALA A 167 -11.79 -15.00 8.32
N LEU A 168 -12.56 -14.39 9.22
CA LEU A 168 -12.39 -14.50 10.68
C LEU A 168 -12.65 -15.92 11.19
N GLY A 169 -13.67 -16.61 10.69
CA GLY A 169 -13.94 -18.01 11.07
C GLY A 169 -12.85 -19.00 10.64
N LYS A 170 -11.91 -18.57 9.80
CA LYS A 170 -10.76 -19.36 9.35
C LYS A 170 -9.43 -18.89 9.93
N CYS A 171 -9.37 -17.71 10.55
CA CYS A 171 -8.11 -17.22 11.08
C CYS A 171 -7.73 -17.99 12.34
N GLY A 172 -6.42 -18.07 12.59
CA GLY A 172 -5.92 -18.65 13.83
C GLY A 172 -6.25 -17.79 15.06
N PRO A 173 -5.82 -18.21 16.26
CA PRO A 173 -5.90 -17.36 17.44
C PRO A 173 -5.13 -16.05 17.24
N VAL A 174 -5.43 -15.06 18.06
CA VAL A 174 -4.61 -13.85 18.17
C VAL A 174 -3.22 -14.23 18.67
N ASN A 175 -2.19 -13.78 17.97
CA ASN A 175 -0.79 -13.94 18.35
C ASN A 175 -0.20 -12.61 18.81
N ARG A 176 0.97 -12.65 19.45
CA ARG A 176 1.76 -11.47 19.81
C ARG A 176 3.12 -11.57 19.13
N GLU A 177 3.45 -10.60 18.29
CA GLU A 177 4.75 -10.46 17.62
C GLU A 177 5.21 -9.01 17.71
N ASN A 178 6.48 -8.76 18.04
CA ASN A 178 7.07 -7.41 18.11
C ASN A 178 6.24 -6.40 18.92
N ASP A 179 5.71 -6.85 20.07
CA ASP A 179 4.79 -6.08 20.93
C ASP A 179 3.44 -5.67 20.31
N GLU A 180 3.10 -6.21 19.14
CA GLU A 180 1.82 -6.03 18.47
C GLU A 180 0.95 -7.30 18.54
N PHE A 181 -0.36 -7.11 18.70
CA PHE A 181 -1.32 -8.21 18.56
C PHE A 181 -1.66 -8.40 17.08
N ILE A 182 -1.54 -9.63 16.58
CA ILE A 182 -1.76 -9.94 15.17
C ILE A 182 -2.72 -11.12 14.97
N LEU A 183 -3.46 -11.08 13.86
CA LEU A 183 -4.21 -12.20 13.31
C LEU A 183 -3.45 -12.76 12.11
N ILE A 184 -3.31 -14.08 12.08
CA ILE A 184 -2.72 -14.79 10.94
C ILE A 184 -3.87 -15.49 10.22
N SER A 185 -4.08 -15.12 8.95
CA SER A 185 -5.05 -15.79 8.11
C SER A 185 -4.63 -17.23 7.83
N ASN A 186 -5.56 -18.06 7.38
CA ASN A 186 -5.29 -19.45 7.03
C ASN A 186 -4.26 -19.64 5.89
N ASN A 187 -3.90 -18.56 5.19
CA ASN A 187 -2.89 -18.56 4.14
C ASN A 187 -1.64 -17.74 4.52
N GLY A 188 -1.44 -17.47 5.81
CA GLY A 188 -0.22 -16.87 6.35
C GLY A 188 -0.15 -15.34 6.25
N MET A 189 -1.22 -14.65 5.85
CA MET A 189 -1.24 -13.19 5.82
C MET A 189 -1.43 -12.65 7.24
N ILE A 190 -0.54 -11.73 7.63
CA ILE A 190 -0.58 -11.07 8.92
C ILE A 190 -1.49 -9.84 8.82
N THR A 191 -2.34 -9.64 9.82
CA THR A 191 -3.14 -8.42 9.99
C THR A 191 -3.03 -7.96 11.44
N SER A 192 -2.61 -6.72 11.65
CA SER A 192 -2.65 -6.07 12.96
C SER A 192 -4.05 -6.10 13.55
N VAL A 193 -4.18 -6.51 14.80
CA VAL A 193 -5.44 -6.47 15.54
C VAL A 193 -5.86 -5.02 15.73
N GLU A 194 -4.94 -4.09 16.00
CA GLU A 194 -5.28 -2.67 16.17
C GLU A 194 -6.04 -2.14 14.95
N ARG A 195 -5.55 -2.41 13.73
CA ARG A 195 -6.25 -2.05 12.48
C ARG A 195 -7.64 -2.67 12.36
N VAL A 196 -7.92 -3.75 13.08
CA VAL A 196 -9.23 -4.40 13.11
C VAL A 196 -10.17 -3.80 14.16
N VAL A 197 -9.64 -3.35 15.30
CA VAL A 197 -10.46 -2.84 16.42
C VAL A 197 -10.65 -1.32 16.39
N THR A 198 -9.72 -0.57 15.77
CA THR A 198 -9.74 0.90 15.80
C THR A 198 -10.48 1.54 14.62
N SER A 199 -11.27 0.78 13.84
CA SER A 199 -12.05 1.33 12.71
C SER A 199 -12.91 2.52 13.17
N SER A 200 -12.42 3.73 12.91
CA SER A 200 -13.06 5.02 13.19
C SER A 200 -13.13 5.81 11.90
#